data_AF-A0A954SQH6-F1
#
_entry.id   AF-A0A954SQH6-F1
#
_cell.length_a   1.000
_cell.length_b   1.000
_cell.length_c   1.000
_cell.angle_alpha   90.00
_cell.angle_beta   90.00
_cell.angle_gamma   90.00
#
_symmetry.space_group_name_H-M   'P 1'
#
loop_
_entity.id
_entity.type
_entity.pdbx_description
1 polymer ?
#
loop_
_entity_poly.entity_id
_entity_poly.type
_entity_poly.pdbx_seq_one_letter_code
_entity_poly.pdbx_strand_id
1 'polypeptide(L)'
;MFHMEHCVFAATLSNGKDYRDCGRPCEHHRVELRDRRGELHPLLADVGCRNTLYNSLAQSATEYIPRMLEAGVRHFRVELLREDPREIGGLLDRYSRAIASKETGKTIWRELRVLDQLGVTRGTLDFE
;
A
#
# COMPACT_ATOMS: atom_id res chain seq x y z
N MET A 1 0.99 6.53 -5.66
CA MET A 1 0.20 7.19 -4.60
C MET A 1 -0.04 8.64 -5.00
N PHE A 2 -1.26 9.13 -4.84
CA PHE A 2 -1.66 10.51 -5.14
C PHE A 2 -2.52 11.06 -4.01
N HIS A 3 -2.28 12.30 -3.59
CA HIS A 3 -3.00 12.96 -2.50
C HIS A 3 -3.90 14.07 -3.04
N MET A 4 -5.08 14.22 -2.47
CA MET A 4 -6.11 15.18 -2.87
C MET A 4 -6.70 15.89 -1.66
N GLU A 5 -6.91 17.20 -1.77
CA GLU A 5 -7.70 17.97 -0.80
C GLU A 5 -9.21 17.88 -1.04
N HIS A 6 -9.62 17.24 -2.14
CA HIS A 6 -11.01 16.92 -2.42
C HIS A 6 -11.40 15.58 -1.78
N CYS A 7 -12.46 15.60 -0.97
CA CYS A 7 -13.00 14.40 -0.34
C CYS A 7 -14.05 13.72 -1.21
N VAL A 8 -13.64 12.71 -1.97
CA VAL A 8 -14.53 11.92 -2.84
C VAL A 8 -15.62 11.24 -2.02
N PHE A 9 -15.31 10.78 -0.81
CA PHE A 9 -16.27 10.16 0.09
C PHE A 9 -17.41 11.11 0.44
N ALA A 10 -17.09 12.34 0.89
CA ALA A 10 -18.11 13.33 1.22
C ALA A 10 -18.93 13.71 -0.03
N ALA A 11 -18.25 13.93 -1.15
CA ALA A 11 -18.87 14.37 -2.40
C ALA A 11 -19.81 13.35 -3.04
N THR A 12 -19.60 12.04 -2.82
CA THR A 12 -20.33 10.98 -3.53
C THR A 12 -21.19 10.08 -2.62
N LEU A 13 -20.85 10.01 -1.32
CA LEU A 13 -21.52 9.12 -0.35
C LEU A 13 -22.17 9.89 0.81
N SER A 14 -22.28 11.22 0.73
CA SER A 14 -22.94 12.02 1.75
C SER A 14 -23.68 13.22 1.18
N ASN A 15 -24.53 13.85 2.01
CA ASN A 15 -25.12 15.17 1.72
C ASN A 15 -24.31 16.33 2.33
N GLY A 16 -23.20 16.03 3.02
CA GLY A 16 -22.31 17.03 3.62
C GLY A 16 -21.17 17.41 2.70
N LYS A 17 -20.37 18.40 3.12
CA LYS A 17 -19.28 18.97 2.32
C LYS A 17 -17.91 18.52 2.82
N ASP A 18 -17.75 18.30 4.13
CA ASP A 18 -16.46 17.93 4.73
C ASP A 18 -16.61 17.14 6.04
N TYR A 19 -15.51 16.93 6.76
CA TYR A 19 -15.46 16.11 7.98
C TYR A 19 -16.44 16.58 9.09
N ARG A 20 -16.90 17.84 9.04
CA ARG A 20 -17.81 18.42 10.04
C ARG A 20 -19.25 17.97 9.87
N ASP A 21 -19.68 17.65 8.64
CA ASP A 21 -21.09 17.42 8.31
C ASP A 21 -21.36 16.23 7.37
N CYS A 22 -20.32 15.58 6.83
CA CYS A 22 -20.48 14.44 5.91
C CYS A 22 -20.94 13.14 6.59
N GLY A 23 -20.94 13.06 7.93
CA GLY A 23 -21.27 11.82 8.64
C GLY A 23 -20.20 10.72 8.51
N ARG A 24 -19.00 11.07 8.04
CA ARG A 24 -17.80 10.21 7.96
C ARG A 24 -18.02 8.86 7.25
N PRO A 25 -18.58 8.83 6.02
CA PRO A 25 -18.78 7.59 5.26
C PRO A 25 -17.46 6.84 4.99
N CYS A 26 -16.32 7.54 5.00
CA CYS A 26 -15.00 6.92 4.87
C CYS A 26 -14.65 5.91 5.99
N GLU A 27 -15.34 5.91 7.14
CA GLU A 27 -15.05 4.98 8.24
C GLU A 27 -15.73 3.62 8.07
N HIS A 28 -16.75 3.53 7.24
CA HIS A 28 -17.57 2.32 7.09
C HIS A 28 -17.58 1.79 5.66
N HIS A 29 -17.14 2.59 4.68
CA HIS A 29 -17.08 2.20 3.27
C HIS A 29 -15.64 1.96 2.82
N ARG A 30 -15.42 0.82 2.15
CA ARG A 30 -14.22 0.57 1.35
C ARG A 30 -14.48 1.05 -0.07
N VAL A 31 -13.75 2.08 -0.51
CA VAL A 31 -13.89 2.68 -1.84
C VAL A 31 -12.64 2.42 -2.67
N GLU A 32 -12.84 2.17 -3.95
CA GLU A 32 -11.79 2.02 -4.95
C GLU A 32 -12.17 2.82 -6.20
N LEU A 33 -11.19 3.46 -6.83
CA LEU A 33 -11.38 4.13 -8.11
C LEU A 33 -10.94 3.19 -9.22
N ARG A 34 -11.81 3.01 -10.22
CA ARG A 34 -11.49 2.21 -11.40
C ARG A 34 -10.86 3.09 -12.48
N ASP A 35 -9.67 2.71 -12.95
CA ASP A 35 -9.00 3.42 -14.04
C ASP A 35 -9.54 3.00 -15.43
N ARG A 36 -9.02 3.63 -16.49
CA ARG A 36 -9.39 3.32 -17.89
C ARG A 36 -9.01 1.90 -18.36
N ARG A 37 -8.05 1.26 -17.70
CA ARG A 37 -7.65 -0.13 -17.96
C ARG A 37 -8.45 -1.12 -17.12
N GLY A 38 -9.26 -0.62 -16.18
CA GLY A 38 -10.08 -1.41 -15.29
C GLY A 38 -9.42 -1.76 -13.96
N GLU A 39 -8.21 -1.23 -13.71
CA GLU A 39 -7.49 -1.42 -12.44
C GLU A 39 -8.24 -0.73 -11.30
N LEU A 40 -8.28 -1.39 -10.14
CA LEU A 40 -8.94 -0.87 -8.94
C LEU A 40 -7.89 -0.27 -8.00
N HIS A 41 -8.06 1.01 -7.69
CA HIS A 41 -7.14 1.79 -6.88
C HIS A 41 -7.76 2.12 -5.52
N PRO A 42 -7.21 1.61 -4.41
CA PRO A 42 -7.73 1.90 -3.08
C PRO A 42 -7.72 3.39 -2.77
N LEU A 43 -8.86 3.91 -2.30
CA LEU A 43 -9.00 5.28 -1.83
C LEU A 43 -9.18 5.28 -0.32
N LEU A 44 -8.37 6.04 0.40
CA LEU A 44 -8.51 6.26 1.85
C LEU A 44 -8.63 7.75 2.14
N ALA A 45 -9.39 8.10 3.17
CA ALA A 45 -9.46 9.45 3.71
C ALA A 45 -8.72 9.52 5.05
N ASP A 46 -8.02 10.62 5.31
CA ASP A 46 -7.51 10.93 6.64
C ASP A 46 -8.55 11.67 7.49
N VAL A 47 -8.16 12.01 8.73
CA VAL A 47 -9.02 12.73 9.69
C VAL A 47 -9.47 14.11 9.21
N GLY A 48 -8.73 14.73 8.29
CA GLY A 48 -9.03 16.04 7.70
C GLY A 48 -9.79 15.94 6.37
N CYS A 49 -10.34 14.77 6.03
CA CYS A 49 -10.99 14.51 4.75
C CYS A 49 -10.07 14.65 3.52
N ARG A 50 -8.74 14.65 3.69
CA ARG A 50 -7.81 14.56 2.55
C ARG A 50 -7.76 13.12 2.09
N ASN A 51 -7.82 12.92 0.78
CA ASN A 51 -7.92 11.60 0.19
C ASN A 51 -6.56 11.16 -0.37
N THR A 52 -6.18 9.92 -0.11
CA THR A 52 -5.01 9.27 -0.68
C THR A 52 -5.46 8.13 -1.57
N LEU A 53 -5.10 8.21 -2.85
CA LEU A 53 -5.29 7.16 -3.85
C LEU A 53 -4.01 6.32 -3.95
N TYR A 54 -4.12 5.04 -3.65
CA TYR A 54 -3.03 4.07 -3.71
C TYR A 54 -2.93 3.43 -5.10
N ASN A 55 -1.80 2.79 -5.38
CA ASN A 55 -1.66 2.00 -6.60
C ASN A 55 -2.56 0.74 -6.51
N SER A 56 -2.94 0.17 -7.65
CA SER A 56 -3.74 -1.05 -7.69
C SER A 56 -2.98 -2.27 -7.17
N LEU A 57 -1.64 -2.23 -7.28
CA LEU A 57 -0.73 -3.25 -6.76
C LEU A 57 0.12 -2.70 -5.62
N ALA A 58 0.33 -3.53 -4.60
CA ALA A 58 1.27 -3.24 -3.53
C ALA A 58 2.70 -3.11 -4.08
N GLN A 59 3.48 -2.19 -3.49
CA GLN A 59 4.87 -2.00 -3.88
C GLN A 59 5.80 -2.70 -2.89
N SER A 60 6.83 -3.37 -3.38
CA SER A 60 7.81 -4.05 -2.53
C SER A 60 9.23 -3.79 -3.00
N ALA A 61 10.07 -3.36 -2.07
CA ALA A 61 11.50 -3.12 -2.31
C ALA A 61 12.37 -4.36 -2.00
N THR A 62 11.76 -5.53 -1.78
CA THR A 62 12.46 -6.71 -1.25
C THR A 62 13.69 -7.13 -2.07
N GLU A 63 13.60 -7.04 -3.40
CA GLU A 63 14.73 -7.37 -4.29
C GLU A 63 15.93 -6.42 -4.12
N TYR A 64 15.71 -5.20 -3.62
CA TYR A 64 16.73 -4.16 -3.45
C TYR A 64 17.32 -4.11 -2.03
N ILE A 65 16.74 -4.84 -1.08
CA ILE A 65 17.20 -4.85 0.32
C ILE A 65 18.71 -5.09 0.43
N PRO A 66 19.34 -6.07 -0.27
CA PRO A 66 20.79 -6.28 -0.16
C PRO A 66 21.61 -5.03 -0.52
N ARG A 67 21.28 -4.37 -1.65
CA ARG A 67 21.97 -3.15 -2.09
C ARG A 67 21.70 -1.97 -1.16
N MET A 68 20.49 -1.86 -0.61
CA MET A 68 20.17 -0.83 0.39
C MET A 68 20.98 -1.04 1.68
N LEU A 69 21.16 -2.28 2.11
CA LEU A 69 22.01 -2.62 3.26
C LEU A 69 23.49 -2.29 2.98
N GLU A 70 24.00 -2.60 1.79
CA GLU A 70 25.36 -2.21 1.37
C GLU A 70 25.55 -0.69 1.37
N ALA A 71 24.54 0.06 0.94
CA ALA A 71 24.53 1.53 0.97
C ALA A 71 24.35 2.13 2.38
N GLY A 72 24.26 1.31 3.43
CA GLY A 72 24.14 1.77 4.82
C GLY A 72 22.71 2.02 5.31
N VAL A 73 21.68 1.72 4.52
CA VAL A 73 20.28 1.83 4.97
C VAL A 73 20.02 0.78 6.04
N ARG A 74 19.42 1.18 7.17
CA ARG A 74 19.10 0.29 8.31
C ARG A 74 17.66 0.38 8.77
N HIS A 75 16.94 1.42 8.36
CA HIS A 75 15.56 1.64 8.73
C HIS A 75 14.66 1.32 7.53
N PHE A 76 13.81 0.32 7.70
CA PHE A 76 12.81 -0.08 6.71
C PHE A 76 11.43 0.09 7.32
N ARG A 77 10.47 0.55 6.53
CA ARG A 77 9.07 0.68 6.92
C ARG A 77 8.25 -0.29 6.09
N VAL A 78 7.44 -1.10 6.78
CA VAL A 78 6.38 -1.90 6.15
C VAL A 78 5.08 -1.13 6.35
N GLU A 79 4.48 -0.68 5.25
CA GLU A 79 3.15 -0.06 5.27
C GLU A 79 2.11 -1.10 4.87
N LEU A 80 1.11 -1.26 5.74
CA LEU A 80 -0.03 -2.14 5.54
C LEU A 80 -1.25 -1.25 5.25
N LEU A 81 -2.07 -1.65 4.30
CA LEU A 81 -3.24 -0.91 3.86
C LEU A 81 -4.54 -1.62 4.20
N ARG A 82 -4.66 -2.91 3.85
CA ARG A 82 -5.91 -3.69 3.96
C ARG A 82 -5.68 -5.15 4.38
N GLU A 83 -4.44 -5.51 4.66
CA GLU A 83 -4.01 -6.85 5.06
C GLU A 83 -4.70 -7.28 6.36
N ASP A 84 -5.10 -8.55 6.43
CA ASP A 84 -5.74 -9.15 7.60
C ASP A 84 -4.69 -9.53 8.67
N PRO A 85 -5.02 -9.50 9.98
CA PRO A 85 -4.11 -9.95 11.03
C PRO A 85 -3.44 -11.31 10.81
N ARG A 86 -4.12 -12.24 10.12
CA ARG A 86 -3.57 -13.57 9.77
C ARG A 86 -2.45 -13.48 8.73
N GLU A 87 -2.47 -12.48 7.86
CA GLU A 87 -1.49 -12.24 6.80
C GLU A 87 -0.29 -11.45 7.32
N ILE A 88 -0.55 -10.48 8.21
CA ILE A 88 0.45 -9.54 8.73
C ILE A 88 1.64 -10.26 9.37
N GLY A 89 1.38 -11.27 10.20
CA GLY A 89 2.45 -12.00 10.89
C GLY A 89 3.45 -12.65 9.92
N GLY A 90 2.93 -13.35 8.91
CA GLY A 90 3.76 -13.98 7.88
C GLY A 90 4.49 -12.98 7.00
N LEU A 91 3.84 -11.85 6.69
CA LEU A 91 4.44 -10.77 5.90
C LEU A 91 5.63 -10.14 6.62
N LEU A 92 5.46 -9.79 7.90
CA LEU A 92 6.52 -9.18 8.71
C LEU A 92 7.69 -10.13 8.95
N ASP A 93 7.42 -11.41 9.20
CA ASP A 93 8.47 -12.41 9.37
C ASP A 93 9.34 -12.55 8.11
N ARG A 94 8.73 -12.55 6.91
CA ARG A 94 9.46 -12.60 5.64
C ARG A 94 10.32 -11.35 5.42
N TYR A 95 9.77 -10.16 5.63
CA TYR A 95 10.57 -8.92 5.53
C TYR A 95 11.72 -8.92 6.54
N SER A 96 11.50 -9.39 7.76
CA SER A 96 12.54 -9.54 8.78
C SER A 96 13.67 -10.48 8.32
N ARG A 97 13.32 -11.65 7.74
CA ARG A 97 14.29 -12.59 7.16
C ARG A 97 15.07 -11.99 5.98
N ALA A 98 14.41 -11.21 5.12
CA ALA A 98 15.04 -10.49 4.02
C ALA A 98 16.11 -9.49 4.52
N ILE A 99 15.74 -8.68 5.51
CA ILE A 99 16.59 -7.63 6.08
C ILE A 99 17.75 -8.23 6.88
N ALA A 100 17.53 -9.37 7.54
CA ALA A 100 18.58 -10.11 8.24
C ALA A 100 19.55 -10.85 7.30
N SER A 101 19.41 -10.71 5.98
CA SER A 101 20.18 -11.44 4.96
C SER A 101 20.12 -12.96 5.13
N LYS A 102 19.06 -13.49 5.75
CA LYS A 102 18.84 -14.92 5.94
C LYS A 102 18.24 -15.58 4.70
N GLU A 103 17.65 -14.78 3.82
CA GLU A 103 17.02 -15.20 2.57
C GLU A 103 17.25 -14.16 1.47
N THR A 104 17.40 -14.62 0.23
CA THR A 104 17.61 -13.74 -0.93
C THR A 104 16.32 -13.01 -1.29
N GLY A 105 16.39 -11.70 -1.53
CA GLY A 105 15.22 -10.87 -1.85
C GLY A 105 14.39 -11.34 -3.07
N LYS A 106 15.02 -12.04 -4.03
CA LYS A 106 14.34 -12.68 -5.17
C LYS A 106 13.40 -13.82 -4.77
N THR A 107 13.77 -14.61 -3.75
CA THR A 107 12.93 -15.70 -3.23
C THR A 107 11.69 -15.12 -2.58
N ILE A 108 11.88 -14.11 -1.73
CA ILE A 108 10.77 -13.47 -1.01
C ILE A 108 9.85 -12.71 -1.96
N TRP A 109 10.37 -12.03 -2.99
CA TRP A 109 9.53 -11.39 -4.00
C TRP A 109 8.62 -12.38 -4.74
N ARG A 110 9.13 -13.57 -5.07
CA ARG A 110 8.30 -14.64 -5.67
C ARG A 110 7.22 -15.10 -4.70
N GLU A 111 7.55 -15.29 -3.44
CA GLU A 111 6.58 -15.71 -2.43
C GLU A 111 5.54 -14.63 -2.10
N LEU A 112 5.91 -13.35 -2.15
CA LEU A 112 4.99 -12.22 -1.99
C LEU A 112 4.04 -12.12 -3.18
N ARG A 113 4.52 -12.38 -4.40
CA ARG A 113 3.69 -12.48 -5.60
C ARG A 113 2.68 -13.63 -5.57
N VAL A 114 2.98 -14.72 -4.85
CA VAL A 114 2.09 -15.87 -4.73
C VAL A 114 0.98 -15.61 -3.69
N LEU A 115 1.24 -14.79 -2.69
CA LEU A 115 0.26 -14.45 -1.65
C LEU A 115 -0.68 -13.31 -2.06
N ASP A 116 -0.19 -12.32 -2.78
CA ASP A 116 -1.04 -11.26 -3.30
C ASP A 116 -1.69 -11.73 -4.61
N GLN A 117 -3.02 -11.85 -4.66
CA GLN A 117 -3.76 -12.32 -5.84
C GLN A 117 -3.45 -11.51 -7.11
N LEU A 118 -2.94 -10.28 -6.94
CA LEU A 118 -2.54 -9.38 -8.02
C LEU A 118 -1.01 -9.19 -8.12
N GLY A 119 -0.25 -9.63 -7.12
CA GLY A 119 1.21 -9.54 -7.04
C GLY A 119 1.77 -8.16 -6.66
N VAL A 120 3.07 -8.11 -6.33
CA VAL A 120 3.78 -6.87 -5.98
C VAL A 120 4.54 -6.24 -7.15
N THR A 121 4.63 -4.91 -7.17
CA THR A 121 5.45 -4.12 -8.12
C THR A 121 6.70 -3.52 -7.46
N ARG A 122 7.75 -3.26 -8.26
CA ARG A 122 8.98 -2.58 -7.82
C ARG A 122 8.81 -1.06 -7.64
N GLY A 123 7.70 -0.51 -8.15
CA GLY A 123 7.50 0.92 -8.21
C GLY A 123 8.45 1.61 -9.19
N THR A 124 8.87 2.83 -8.87
CA THR A 124 9.74 3.66 -9.74
C THR A 124 11.23 3.41 -9.52
N LEU A 125 11.60 2.47 -8.66
CA LEU A 125 12.99 2.08 -8.44
C LEU A 125 13.43 1.21 -9.61
N ASP A 126 13.87 1.83 -10.69
CA ASP A 126 14.58 1.15 -11.77
C ASP A 126 16.08 1.48 -11.63
N PHE A 127 16.88 0.45 -11.41
CA PHE A 127 18.33 0.56 -11.38
C PHE A 127 18.89 -0.50 -12.32
N GLU A 128 18.78 -0.25 -13.62
CA GLU A 128 19.78 -0.71 -14.57
C GLU A 128 21.06 0.12 -14.44
#